data_AF-A0A6I2XW33-F1
#
_entry.id   AF-A0A6I2XW33-F1
#
_cell.length_a   1.000
_cell.length_b   1.000
_cell.length_c   1.000
_cell.angle_alpha   90.00
_cell.angle_beta   90.00
_cell.angle_gamma   90.00
#
_symmetry.space_group_name_H-M   'P 1'
#
loop_
_entity.id
_entity.type
_entity.pdbx_description
1 polymer ?
#
loop_
_entity_poly.entity_id
_entity_poly.type
_entity_poly.pdbx_seq_one_letter_code
_entity_poly.pdbx_strand_id
1 'polypeptide(L)'
;MTVPRDFATGSGRAARGMVLGSGRHREGLRARMAAVDDHSFKRTRNKRGRATTVGKVAYRGPNASPSMPKVKLDLTSDELLVAPGVLRPIGHPYRDVLPQARVLSYSIAELFGEKLRALAERCRPRDLYDVVHLHRHPDLIGRADPVRHALERKCEHAGIEVPSADTIRSSPFRAEIEEEWENMLGHQLPRPLVPFSAFWRALDEVFGWLEGSSPTTQLPRASVGQVSAWEAP
;
A
#
# COMPACT_ATOMS: atom_id res chain seq x y z
N MET A 1 -25.28 27.29 -66.22
CA MET A 1 -26.47 27.91 -66.84
C MET A 1 -27.65 27.03 -66.49
N THR A 2 -28.68 27.61 -65.88
CA THR A 2 -30.05 27.06 -65.76
C THR A 2 -30.30 26.00 -64.67
N VAL A 3 -30.76 26.51 -63.53
CA VAL A 3 -31.74 25.89 -62.62
C VAL A 3 -33.10 25.84 -63.33
N PRO A 4 -34.00 24.92 -62.96
CA PRO A 4 -35.38 25.34 -62.75
C PRO A 4 -35.88 25.03 -61.35
N ARG A 5 -36.59 26.03 -60.82
CA ARG A 5 -37.41 26.02 -59.61
C ARG A 5 -38.67 25.21 -59.86
N ASP A 6 -39.22 24.61 -58.82
CA ASP A 6 -40.67 24.56 -58.63
C ASP A 6 -41.05 24.79 -57.17
N PHE A 7 -42.10 25.58 -57.01
CA PHE A 7 -42.71 26.08 -55.78
C PHE A 7 -43.96 25.23 -55.51
N ALA A 8 -44.16 24.77 -54.29
CA ALA A 8 -45.51 24.44 -53.79
C ALA A 8 -45.58 24.61 -52.27
N THR A 9 -46.56 25.40 -51.85
CA THR A 9 -46.97 25.74 -50.49
C THR A 9 -47.79 24.62 -49.87
N GLY A 10 -47.72 24.43 -48.54
CA GLY A 10 -48.53 23.42 -47.85
C GLY A 10 -48.43 23.48 -46.32
N SER A 11 -49.49 23.96 -45.71
CA SER A 11 -49.75 24.19 -44.28
C SER A 11 -49.80 22.91 -43.41
N GLY A 12 -49.12 22.96 -42.25
CA GLY A 12 -49.56 22.49 -40.92
C GLY A 12 -50.13 21.08 -40.70
N ARG A 13 -49.40 20.25 -39.92
CA ARG A 13 -49.95 19.54 -38.74
C ARG A 13 -48.85 18.89 -37.89
N ALA A 14 -48.99 19.02 -36.58
CA ALA A 14 -48.14 18.43 -35.57
C ALA A 14 -48.26 16.89 -35.55
N ALA A 15 -47.12 16.20 -35.43
CA ALA A 15 -47.05 14.82 -35.02
C ALA A 15 -45.98 14.68 -33.93
N ARG A 16 -46.44 14.21 -32.76
CA ARG A 16 -45.67 13.89 -31.57
C ARG A 16 -44.77 12.68 -31.80
N GLY A 17 -43.60 12.72 -31.17
CA GLY A 17 -43.04 11.56 -30.46
C GLY A 17 -42.13 10.62 -31.24
N MET A 18 -40.82 10.83 -31.13
CA MET A 18 -39.90 9.72 -30.85
C MET A 18 -38.66 10.29 -30.15
N VAL A 19 -38.60 10.12 -28.84
CA VAL A 19 -37.39 10.37 -28.05
C VAL A 19 -36.41 9.26 -28.41
N LEU A 20 -35.47 9.55 -29.30
CA LEU A 20 -34.30 8.71 -29.51
C LEU A 20 -33.50 8.73 -28.20
N GLY A 21 -33.45 7.57 -27.55
CA GLY A 21 -32.81 7.38 -26.25
C GLY A 21 -31.40 7.95 -26.26
N SER A 22 -31.15 8.87 -25.32
CA SER A 22 -29.81 9.32 -24.98
C SER A 22 -29.04 8.11 -24.43
N GLY A 23 -28.35 7.40 -25.31
CA GLY A 23 -27.29 6.48 -24.95
C GLY A 23 -26.20 7.29 -24.26
N ARG A 24 -26.34 7.47 -22.94
CA ARG A 24 -25.21 7.85 -22.09
C ARG A 24 -24.26 6.67 -22.11
N HIS A 25 -23.39 6.64 -23.11
CA HIS A 25 -22.12 5.96 -23.03
C HIS A 25 -21.49 6.42 -21.72
N ARG A 26 -21.45 5.52 -20.73
CA ARG A 26 -20.64 5.70 -19.53
C ARG A 26 -19.19 5.67 -19.98
N GLU A 27 -18.68 6.83 -20.41
CA GLU A 27 -17.26 7.09 -20.46
C GLU A 27 -16.66 6.63 -19.12
N GLY A 28 -15.66 5.75 -19.19
CA GLY A 28 -15.07 5.10 -18.03
C GLY A 28 -14.76 6.12 -16.94
N LEU A 29 -15.30 5.89 -15.74
CA LEU A 29 -15.24 6.80 -14.60
C LEU A 29 -13.79 6.83 -14.08
N ARG A 30 -12.92 7.60 -14.74
CA ARG A 30 -11.50 7.71 -14.40
C ARG A 30 -11.34 8.64 -13.20
N ALA A 31 -10.51 8.21 -12.25
CA ALA A 31 -10.04 9.11 -11.21
C ALA A 31 -9.26 10.27 -11.85
N ARG A 32 -9.57 11.50 -11.45
CA ARG A 32 -8.83 12.69 -11.88
C ARG A 32 -8.12 13.27 -10.66
N MET A 33 -6.81 13.45 -10.76
CA MET A 33 -6.08 14.20 -9.73
C MET A 33 -6.62 15.64 -9.73
N ALA A 34 -6.92 16.16 -8.55
CA ALA A 34 -7.19 17.58 -8.39
C ALA A 34 -5.89 18.36 -8.66
N ALA A 35 -6.01 19.66 -8.95
CA ALA A 35 -4.85 20.52 -9.12
C ALA A 35 -3.94 20.42 -7.88
N VAL A 36 -2.65 20.17 -8.13
CA VAL A 36 -1.59 20.30 -7.13
C VAL A 36 -1.34 21.80 -6.96
N ASP A 37 -1.35 22.27 -5.72
CA ASP A 37 -1.07 23.65 -5.34
C ASP A 37 0.19 23.78 -4.48
N ASP A 38 0.58 25.01 -4.15
CA ASP A 38 1.77 25.33 -3.36
C ASP A 38 1.73 24.77 -1.93
N HIS A 39 0.55 24.30 -1.46
CA HIS A 39 0.36 23.69 -0.14
C HIS A 39 0.31 22.17 -0.19
N SER A 40 0.30 21.59 -1.39
CA SER A 40 0.20 20.16 -1.61
C SER A 40 1.49 19.43 -1.22
N PHE A 41 2.64 20.12 -1.21
CA PHE A 41 3.93 19.56 -0.79
C PHE A 41 4.56 20.41 0.30
N LYS A 42 4.87 19.78 1.43
CA LYS A 42 5.55 20.42 2.56
C LYS A 42 6.91 19.78 2.77
N ARG A 43 7.97 20.59 2.61
CA ARG A 43 9.33 20.17 2.98
C ARG A 43 9.50 20.24 4.49
N THR A 44 10.05 19.18 5.07
CA THR A 44 10.36 19.04 6.49
C THR A 44 11.77 18.44 6.65
N ARG A 45 12.15 18.09 7.88
CA ARG A 45 13.40 17.38 8.18
C ARG A 45 13.08 16.11 8.95
N ASN A 46 13.84 15.05 8.70
CA ASN A 46 13.79 13.83 9.50
C ASN A 46 14.57 14.00 10.82
N LYS A 47 14.58 12.97 11.67
CA LYS A 47 15.28 12.98 12.97
C LYS A 47 16.79 13.25 12.84
N ARG A 48 17.39 12.94 11.68
CA ARG A 48 18.82 13.19 11.37
C ARG A 48 19.05 14.57 10.73
N GLY A 49 18.04 15.44 10.68
CA GLY A 49 18.13 16.78 10.10
C GLY A 49 18.15 16.81 8.56
N ARG A 50 18.01 15.67 7.88
CA ARG A 50 18.00 15.59 6.42
C ARG A 50 16.63 15.97 5.86
N ALA A 51 16.62 16.57 4.68
CA ALA A 51 15.38 17.04 4.06
C ALA A 51 14.49 15.87 3.63
N THR A 52 13.21 15.96 3.94
CA THR A 52 12.16 15.05 3.46
C THR A 52 10.95 15.89 3.06
N THR A 53 10.09 15.36 2.19
CA THR A 53 8.92 16.09 1.70
C THR A 53 7.69 15.21 1.85
N VAL A 54 6.64 15.77 2.45
CA VAL A 54 5.32 15.12 2.51
C VAL A 54 4.42 15.82 1.51
N GLY A 55 3.95 15.07 0.52
CA GLY A 55 2.91 15.45 -0.43
C GLY A 55 1.55 14.94 -0.01
N LYS A 56 0.49 15.71 -0.28
CA LYS A 56 -0.90 15.25 -0.18
C LYS A 56 -1.64 15.66 -1.44
N VAL A 57 -1.94 14.70 -2.30
CA VAL A 57 -2.62 14.97 -3.56
C VAL A 57 -4.07 14.52 -3.47
N ALA A 58 -5.00 15.47 -3.56
CA ALA A 58 -6.41 15.17 -3.62
C ALA A 58 -6.76 14.58 -4.99
N TYR A 59 -7.70 13.64 -5.02
CA TYR A 59 -8.24 13.10 -6.25
C TYR A 59 -9.76 12.99 -6.19
N ARG A 60 -10.40 13.11 -7.34
CA ARG A 60 -11.81 12.76 -7.50
C ARG A 60 -11.89 11.34 -8.01
N GLY A 61 -12.34 10.43 -7.15
CA GLY A 61 -12.57 9.03 -7.50
C GLY A 61 -13.93 8.78 -8.16
N PRO A 62 -14.21 7.53 -8.54
CA PRO A 62 -15.50 7.13 -9.11
C PRO A 62 -16.66 7.26 -8.11
N ASN A 63 -16.37 7.16 -6.81
CA ASN A 63 -17.38 7.37 -5.76
C ASN A 63 -17.53 8.87 -5.50
N ALA A 64 -18.77 9.35 -5.49
CA ALA A 64 -19.11 10.74 -5.17
C ALA A 64 -19.00 10.99 -3.65
N SER A 65 -17.77 10.94 -3.13
CA SER A 65 -17.49 11.29 -1.74
C SER A 65 -17.70 12.80 -1.52
N PRO A 66 -18.35 13.23 -0.41
CA PRO A 66 -18.49 14.64 -0.05
C PRO A 66 -17.16 15.38 0.09
N SER A 67 -16.10 14.64 0.47
CA SER A 67 -14.73 15.16 0.54
C SER A 67 -13.82 14.46 -0.47
N MET A 68 -12.90 15.21 -1.07
CA MET A 68 -11.92 14.61 -1.97
C MET A 68 -10.91 13.78 -1.18
N PRO A 69 -10.84 12.45 -1.38
CA PRO A 69 -9.80 11.63 -0.78
C PRO A 69 -8.41 12.12 -1.22
N LYS A 70 -7.41 11.87 -0.38
CA LYS A 70 -6.03 12.32 -0.59
C LYS A 70 -5.07 11.14 -0.58
N VAL A 71 -4.16 11.10 -1.54
CA VAL A 71 -2.99 10.23 -1.51
C VAL A 71 -1.87 10.97 -0.80
N LYS A 72 -1.38 10.40 0.32
CA LYS A 72 -0.19 10.90 1.00
C LYS A 72 1.04 10.31 0.32
N LEU A 73 1.99 11.17 -0.04
CA LEU A 73 3.28 10.81 -0.64
C LEU A 73 4.37 11.20 0.36
N ASP A 74 5.21 10.25 0.75
CA ASP A 74 6.40 10.51 1.55
C ASP A 74 7.63 10.39 0.65
N LEU A 75 8.35 11.49 0.47
CA LEU A 75 9.52 11.59 -0.40
C LEU A 75 10.77 11.84 0.44
N THR A 76 11.80 11.01 0.28
CA THR A 76 13.07 11.14 1.00
C THR A 76 14.23 10.89 0.05
N SER A 77 15.33 11.62 0.24
CA SER A 77 16.64 11.33 -0.36
C SER A 77 17.63 10.79 0.67
N ASP A 78 17.18 10.55 1.90
CA ASP A 78 17.97 10.02 3.00
C ASP A 78 17.51 8.59 3.30
N GLU A 79 17.73 7.73 2.31
CA GLU A 79 17.38 6.32 2.32
C GLU A 79 18.51 5.55 1.63
N LEU A 80 19.08 4.54 2.31
CA LEU A 80 20.08 3.67 1.72
C LEU A 80 19.40 2.55 0.93
N LEU A 81 19.59 2.47 -0.40
CA LEU A 81 19.16 1.31 -1.18
C LEU A 81 20.26 0.24 -1.15
N VAL A 82 19.96 -0.93 -0.57
CA VAL A 82 20.93 -2.02 -0.40
C VAL A 82 21.05 -2.86 -1.68
N ALA A 83 19.95 -3.06 -2.39
CA ALA A 83 19.90 -3.78 -3.65
C ALA A 83 19.26 -2.93 -4.76
N PRO A 84 19.47 -3.29 -6.04
CA PRO A 84 18.72 -2.69 -7.14
C PRO A 84 17.21 -2.90 -6.96
N GLY A 85 16.43 -1.88 -7.32
CA GLY A 85 14.97 -1.99 -7.32
C GLY A 85 14.48 -3.09 -8.26
N VAL A 86 13.39 -3.74 -7.87
CA VAL A 86 12.74 -4.82 -8.62
C VAL A 86 11.43 -4.31 -9.21
N LEU A 87 11.23 -4.50 -10.51
CA LEU A 87 9.94 -4.20 -11.14
C LEU A 87 8.90 -5.24 -10.70
N ARG A 88 7.83 -4.81 -10.03
CA ARG A 88 6.72 -5.68 -9.61
C ARG A 88 5.44 -5.30 -10.37
N PRO A 89 4.61 -6.28 -10.76
CA PRO A 89 3.29 -5.99 -11.30
C PRO A 89 2.42 -5.33 -10.21
N ILE A 90 1.47 -4.49 -10.63
CA ILE A 90 0.49 -3.92 -9.71
C ILE A 90 -0.57 -4.98 -9.41
N GLY A 91 -0.80 -5.26 -8.13
CA GLY A 91 -1.91 -6.10 -7.70
C GLY A 91 -3.23 -5.40 -8.01
N HIS A 92 -4.05 -5.98 -8.89
CA HIS A 92 -5.29 -5.37 -9.36
C HIS A 92 -6.48 -6.31 -9.15
N PRO A 93 -7.05 -6.34 -7.92
CA PRO A 93 -8.21 -7.18 -7.61
C PRO A 93 -9.54 -6.57 -8.11
N TYR A 94 -9.47 -5.41 -8.77
CA TYR A 94 -10.65 -4.67 -9.23
C TYR A 94 -11.06 -5.11 -10.63
N ARG A 95 -12.34 -4.89 -10.96
CA ARG A 95 -12.95 -5.37 -12.21
C ARG A 95 -12.56 -4.53 -13.44
N ASP A 96 -12.10 -3.30 -13.23
CA ASP A 96 -11.63 -2.43 -14.31
C ASP A 96 -10.31 -2.95 -14.90
N VAL A 97 -9.95 -2.47 -16.09
CA VAL A 97 -8.70 -2.88 -16.74
C VAL A 97 -7.61 -1.88 -16.38
N LEU A 98 -6.59 -2.37 -15.67
CA LEU A 98 -5.36 -1.62 -15.48
C LEU A 98 -4.43 -1.85 -16.68
N PRO A 99 -3.79 -0.79 -17.23
CA PRO A 99 -2.70 -0.96 -18.18
C PRO A 99 -1.62 -1.90 -17.61
N GLN A 100 -0.90 -2.60 -18.48
CA GLN A 100 0.25 -3.42 -18.08
C GLN A 100 1.38 -2.50 -17.58
N ALA A 101 1.29 -2.12 -16.31
CA ALA A 101 2.24 -1.25 -15.63
C ALA A 101 2.99 -2.07 -14.56
N ARG A 102 4.26 -1.72 -14.38
CA ARG A 102 5.11 -2.26 -13.31
C ARG A 102 5.64 -1.11 -12.48
N VAL A 103 5.80 -1.34 -11.20
CA VAL A 103 6.32 -0.37 -10.24
C VAL A 103 7.69 -0.84 -9.80
N LEU A 104 8.67 0.07 -9.80
CA LEU A 104 9.97 -0.18 -9.20
C LEU A 104 9.82 -0.17 -7.68
N SER A 105 10.11 -1.29 -7.03
CA SER A 105 10.00 -1.46 -5.58
C SER A 105 11.27 -2.06 -4.99
N TYR A 106 11.36 -2.14 -3.67
CA TYR A 106 12.39 -2.95 -3.02
C TYR A 106 12.26 -4.42 -3.41
N SER A 107 13.38 -5.15 -3.32
CA SER A 107 13.33 -6.61 -3.22
C SER A 107 12.60 -7.00 -1.93
N ILE A 108 12.00 -8.19 -1.88
CA ILE A 108 11.30 -8.65 -0.67
C ILE A 108 12.26 -8.77 0.52
N ALA A 109 13.51 -9.14 0.26
CA ALA A 109 14.54 -9.23 1.29
C ALA A 109 14.88 -7.84 1.87
N GLU A 110 15.07 -6.84 1.02
CA GLU A 110 15.34 -5.47 1.48
C GLU A 110 14.14 -4.85 2.18
N LEU A 111 12.92 -5.08 1.69
CA LEU A 111 11.70 -4.68 2.37
C LEU A 111 11.63 -5.26 3.78
N PHE A 112 11.98 -6.55 3.94
CA PHE A 112 11.92 -7.20 5.24
C PHE A 112 13.00 -6.67 6.20
N GLY A 113 14.25 -6.51 5.74
CA GLY A 113 15.31 -5.89 6.55
C GLY A 113 14.95 -4.48 7.01
N GLU A 114 14.36 -3.68 6.12
CA GLU A 114 13.83 -2.35 6.43
C GLU A 114 12.71 -2.38 7.48
N LYS A 115 11.80 -3.36 7.41
CA LYS A 115 10.73 -3.54 8.40
C LYS A 115 11.24 -3.96 9.77
N LEU A 116 12.25 -4.82 9.84
CA LEU A 116 12.92 -5.20 11.08
C LEU A 116 13.62 -3.99 11.73
N ARG A 117 14.36 -3.21 10.93
CA ARG A 117 15.00 -1.97 11.40
C ARG A 117 13.96 -0.96 11.92
N ALA A 118 12.87 -0.78 11.19
CA ALA A 118 11.76 0.08 11.59
C ALA A 118 11.08 -0.37 12.90
N LEU A 119 10.89 -1.69 13.07
CA LEU A 119 10.36 -2.26 14.31
C LEU A 119 11.29 -1.96 15.49
N ALA A 120 12.60 -2.09 15.32
CA ALA A 120 13.58 -1.79 16.37
C ALA A 120 13.54 -0.31 16.80
N GLU A 121 13.44 0.61 15.84
CA GLU A 121 13.49 2.05 16.13
C GLU A 121 12.18 2.59 16.74
N ARG A 122 11.03 2.08 16.29
CA ARG A 122 9.71 2.68 16.59
C ARG A 122 8.74 1.78 17.34
N CYS A 123 8.98 0.46 17.33
CA CYS A 123 8.17 -0.58 17.98
C CYS A 123 6.65 -0.37 17.80
N ARG A 124 6.17 -0.28 16.54
CA ARG A 124 4.74 -0.03 16.26
C ARG A 124 3.99 -1.32 15.88
N PRO A 125 2.69 -1.44 16.22
CA PRO A 125 1.85 -2.60 15.89
C PRO A 125 1.92 -3.02 14.41
N ARG A 126 1.91 -2.05 13.49
CA ARG A 126 1.99 -2.31 12.04
C ARG A 126 3.33 -2.89 11.62
N ASP A 127 4.42 -2.38 12.19
CA ASP A 127 5.76 -2.89 11.87
C ASP A 127 5.90 -4.34 12.41
N LEU A 128 5.37 -4.65 13.59
CA LEU A 128 5.32 -6.02 14.14
C LEU A 128 4.48 -6.96 13.27
N TYR A 129 3.29 -6.50 12.87
CA TYR A 129 2.42 -7.27 11.98
C TYR A 129 3.13 -7.59 10.67
N ASP A 130 3.72 -6.58 10.02
CA ASP A 130 4.42 -6.73 8.75
C ASP A 130 5.63 -7.67 8.88
N VAL A 131 6.42 -7.57 9.95
CA VAL A 131 7.57 -8.45 10.20
C VAL A 131 7.16 -9.92 10.29
N VAL A 132 6.15 -10.23 11.11
CA VAL A 132 5.68 -11.60 11.29
C VAL A 132 5.00 -12.11 10.01
N HIS A 133 4.26 -11.26 9.31
CA HIS A 133 3.59 -11.65 8.07
C HIS A 133 4.59 -11.87 6.92
N LEU A 134 5.59 -11.00 6.77
CA LEU A 134 6.65 -11.16 5.77
C LEU A 134 7.45 -12.42 6.03
N HIS A 135 7.84 -12.71 7.28
CA HIS A 135 8.55 -13.95 7.61
C HIS A 135 7.86 -15.22 7.09
N ARG A 136 6.52 -15.21 7.05
CA ARG A 136 5.69 -16.31 6.58
C ARG A 136 5.51 -16.34 5.06
N HIS A 137 6.08 -15.39 4.33
CA HIS A 137 5.91 -15.25 2.90
C HIS A 137 6.78 -16.27 2.12
N PRO A 138 6.23 -17.06 1.19
CA PRO A 138 6.98 -18.10 0.48
C PRO A 138 8.22 -17.59 -0.28
N ASP A 139 8.16 -16.39 -0.86
CA ASP A 139 9.31 -15.78 -1.56
C ASP A 139 10.54 -15.54 -0.64
N LEU A 140 10.40 -15.67 0.68
CA LEU A 140 11.50 -15.53 1.65
C LEU A 140 12.15 -16.87 2.03
N ILE A 141 11.66 -18.00 1.53
CA ILE A 141 12.33 -19.30 1.72
C ILE A 141 13.76 -19.23 1.19
N GLY A 142 14.75 -19.57 2.03
CA GLY A 142 16.17 -19.50 1.69
C GLY A 142 16.72 -18.08 1.51
N ARG A 143 16.04 -17.04 2.04
CA ARG A 143 16.45 -15.63 1.92
C ARG A 143 16.90 -15.00 3.23
N ALA A 144 17.24 -15.78 4.25
CA ALA A 144 17.71 -15.28 5.54
C ALA A 144 18.94 -14.37 5.39
N ASP A 145 19.97 -14.80 4.66
CA ASP A 145 21.21 -14.02 4.51
C ASP A 145 21.01 -12.69 3.77
N PRO A 146 20.30 -12.61 2.63
CA PRO A 146 19.96 -11.33 2.02
C PRO A 146 19.16 -10.38 2.94
N VAL A 147 18.26 -10.92 3.77
CA VAL A 147 17.50 -10.10 4.74
C VAL A 147 18.41 -9.59 5.85
N ARG A 148 19.26 -10.45 6.41
CA ARG A 148 20.24 -10.08 7.44
C ARG A 148 21.16 -8.98 6.94
N HIS A 149 21.72 -9.16 5.75
CA HIS A 149 22.57 -8.16 5.12
C HIS A 149 21.84 -6.82 4.94
N ALA A 150 20.61 -6.84 4.43
CA ALA A 150 19.82 -5.62 4.30
C ALA A 150 19.55 -4.95 5.65
N LEU A 151 19.19 -5.71 6.68
CA LEU A 151 18.99 -5.21 8.04
C LEU A 151 20.25 -4.52 8.58
N GLU A 152 21.41 -5.18 8.50
CA GLU A 152 22.70 -4.64 8.97
C GLU A 152 23.01 -3.29 8.30
N ARG A 153 22.95 -3.25 6.97
CA ARG A 153 23.22 -2.02 6.20
C ARG A 153 22.25 -0.89 6.54
N LYS A 154 20.96 -1.20 6.72
CA LYS A 154 19.93 -0.21 7.09
C LYS A 154 20.11 0.28 8.53
N CYS A 155 20.48 -0.60 9.47
CA CYS A 155 20.80 -0.24 10.85
C CYS A 155 22.03 0.69 10.92
N GLU A 156 23.11 0.35 10.20
CA GLU A 156 24.31 1.19 10.10
C GLU A 156 23.97 2.59 9.56
N HIS A 157 23.19 2.67 8.48
CA HIS A 157 22.75 3.96 7.93
C HIS A 157 21.86 4.74 8.90
N ALA A 158 21.02 4.06 9.67
CA ALA A 158 20.16 4.69 10.67
C ALA A 158 20.92 5.09 11.95
N GLY A 159 22.13 4.55 12.18
CA GLY A 159 22.90 4.75 13.39
C GLY A 159 22.33 4.02 14.61
N ILE A 160 21.75 2.83 14.41
CA ILE A 160 21.22 1.98 15.49
C ILE A 160 21.86 0.60 15.43
N GLU A 161 21.85 -0.11 16.57
CA GLU A 161 22.31 -1.50 16.63
C GLU A 161 21.37 -2.44 15.86
N VAL A 162 21.92 -3.57 15.40
CA VAL A 162 21.12 -4.63 14.76
C VAL A 162 20.27 -5.30 15.85
N PRO A 163 18.94 -5.33 15.70
CA PRO A 163 18.08 -5.88 16.73
C PRO A 163 18.22 -7.40 16.84
N SER A 164 18.09 -7.90 18.06
CA SER A 164 17.73 -9.29 18.39
C SER A 164 16.32 -9.36 19.00
N ALA A 165 15.77 -10.57 19.13
CA ALA A 165 14.51 -10.78 19.84
C ALA A 165 14.51 -10.14 21.24
N ASP A 166 15.60 -10.30 21.98
CA ASP A 166 15.74 -9.75 23.34
C ASP A 166 15.75 -8.22 23.35
N THR A 167 16.43 -7.58 22.39
CA THR A 167 16.42 -6.11 22.27
C THR A 167 15.02 -5.55 21.96
N ILE A 168 14.24 -6.25 21.12
CA ILE A 168 12.84 -5.86 20.85
C ILE A 168 11.98 -6.08 22.10
N ARG A 169 12.19 -7.19 22.83
CA ARG A 169 11.43 -7.53 24.05
C ARG A 169 11.69 -6.58 25.21
N SER A 170 12.92 -6.12 25.34
CA SER A 170 13.35 -5.13 26.33
C SER A 170 13.10 -3.69 25.90
N SER A 171 12.49 -3.46 24.72
CA SER A 171 12.18 -2.13 24.24
C SER A 171 11.31 -1.36 25.25
N PRO A 172 11.60 -0.08 25.52
CA PRO A 172 10.75 0.75 26.40
C PRO A 172 9.34 0.92 25.85
N PHE A 173 9.12 0.67 24.56
CA PHE A 173 7.83 0.77 23.88
C PHE A 173 7.00 -0.53 23.96
N ARG A 174 7.46 -1.55 24.70
CA ARG A 174 6.76 -2.84 24.82
C ARG A 174 5.31 -2.69 25.30
N ALA A 175 5.06 -1.87 26.31
CA ALA A 175 3.69 -1.67 26.81
C ALA A 175 2.82 -0.96 25.77
N GLU A 176 3.35 0.13 25.18
CA GLU A 176 2.67 0.94 24.18
C GLU A 176 2.25 0.11 22.95
N ILE A 177 3.11 -0.79 22.45
CA ILE A 177 2.77 -1.60 21.27
C ILE A 177 1.61 -2.58 21.53
N GLU A 178 1.45 -3.07 22.76
CA GLU A 178 0.35 -3.98 23.11
C GLU A 178 -0.95 -3.21 23.29
N GLU A 179 -0.92 -2.07 23.99
CA GLU A 179 -2.08 -1.19 24.17
C GLU A 179 -2.62 -0.68 22.82
N GLU A 180 -1.73 -0.32 21.90
CA GLU A 180 -2.11 0.23 20.59
C GLU A 180 -2.43 -0.84 19.53
N TRP A 181 -2.34 -2.13 19.87
CA TRP A 181 -2.51 -3.22 18.91
C TRP A 181 -3.85 -3.17 18.17
N GLU A 182 -4.95 -3.13 18.93
CA GLU A 182 -6.30 -3.09 18.35
C GLU A 182 -6.60 -1.73 17.71
N ASN A 183 -6.18 -0.64 18.34
CA ASN A 183 -6.39 0.73 17.84
C ASN A 183 -5.76 0.93 16.45
N MET A 184 -4.53 0.45 16.25
CA MET A 184 -3.78 0.70 15.01
C MET A 184 -4.12 -0.28 13.89
N LEU A 185 -4.55 -1.51 14.21
CA LEU A 185 -4.80 -2.58 13.23
C LEU A 185 -6.28 -2.88 12.99
N GLY A 186 -7.17 -2.59 13.94
CA GLY A 186 -8.58 -2.99 13.91
C GLY A 186 -9.43 -2.35 12.80
N HIS A 187 -8.94 -1.29 12.17
CA HIS A 187 -9.54 -0.68 10.98
C HIS A 187 -8.88 -1.13 9.67
N GLN A 188 -7.72 -1.79 9.74
CA GLN A 188 -6.92 -2.19 8.59
C GLN A 188 -7.07 -3.68 8.27
N LEU A 189 -7.40 -4.50 9.27
CA LEU A 189 -7.45 -5.95 9.18
C LEU A 189 -8.86 -6.49 9.49
N PRO A 190 -9.19 -7.69 8.96
CA PRO A 190 -10.44 -8.38 9.32
C PRO A 190 -10.54 -8.62 10.83
N ARG A 191 -11.77 -8.56 11.36
CA ARG A 191 -12.06 -8.88 12.75
C ARG A 191 -12.63 -10.31 12.88
N PRO A 192 -12.37 -11.03 13.98
CA PRO A 192 -11.57 -10.61 15.13
C PRO A 192 -10.06 -10.59 14.83
N LEU A 193 -9.34 -9.65 15.44
CA LEU A 193 -7.88 -9.60 15.32
C LEU A 193 -7.23 -10.78 16.03
N VAL A 194 -6.13 -11.27 15.47
CA VAL A 194 -5.26 -12.20 16.19
C VAL A 194 -4.65 -11.48 17.40
N PRO A 195 -4.61 -12.11 18.60
CA PRO A 195 -4.05 -11.49 19.78
C PRO A 195 -2.60 -11.05 19.60
N PHE A 196 -2.26 -9.89 20.18
CA PHE A 196 -0.90 -9.35 20.21
C PHE A 196 0.14 -10.38 20.65
N SER A 197 -0.16 -11.14 21.71
CA SER A 197 0.74 -12.16 22.28
C SER A 197 1.18 -13.22 21.26
N ALA A 198 0.32 -13.58 20.30
CA ALA A 198 0.66 -14.54 19.26
C ALA A 198 1.71 -13.98 18.27
N PHE A 199 1.59 -12.69 17.92
CA PHE A 199 2.59 -12.01 17.09
C PHE A 199 3.88 -11.73 17.88
N TRP A 200 3.75 -11.39 19.16
CA TRP A 200 4.90 -11.16 20.03
C TRP A 200 5.77 -12.41 20.20
N ARG A 201 5.14 -13.57 20.41
CA ARG A 201 5.85 -14.86 20.50
C ARG A 201 6.49 -15.27 19.18
N ALA A 202 5.89 -14.93 18.04
CA ALA A 202 6.43 -15.26 16.73
C ALA A 202 7.77 -14.56 16.42
N LEU A 203 8.18 -13.55 17.20
CA LEU A 203 9.51 -12.95 17.07
C LEU A 203 10.63 -13.96 17.26
N ASP A 204 10.46 -14.98 18.10
CA ASP A 204 11.49 -16.01 18.32
C ASP A 204 11.72 -16.83 17.04
N GLU A 205 10.65 -17.14 16.31
CA GLU A 205 10.74 -17.81 15.01
C GLU A 205 11.41 -16.91 13.98
N VAL A 206 11.07 -15.62 13.94
CA VAL A 206 11.63 -14.65 13.00
C VAL A 206 13.14 -14.51 13.19
N PHE A 207 13.59 -14.28 14.43
CA PHE A 207 15.01 -14.09 14.72
C PHE A 207 15.78 -15.40 14.67
N GLY A 208 15.19 -16.52 15.10
CA GLY A 208 15.79 -17.84 14.93
C GLY A 208 15.96 -18.21 13.45
N TRP A 209 14.99 -17.90 12.59
CA TRP A 209 15.13 -18.05 11.14
C TRP A 209 16.21 -17.12 10.58
N LEU A 210 16.23 -15.86 11.02
CA LEU A 210 17.23 -14.90 10.58
C LEU A 210 18.62 -15.43 10.92
N GLU A 211 18.88 -15.88 12.14
CA GLU A 211 20.15 -16.45 12.62
C GLU A 211 20.53 -17.80 12.00
N GLY A 212 19.62 -18.46 11.28
CA GLY A 212 19.83 -19.81 10.72
C GLY A 212 19.64 -20.94 11.75
N SER A 213 19.15 -20.60 12.94
CA SER A 213 18.87 -21.53 14.05
C SER A 213 17.54 -22.29 13.90
N SER A 214 16.64 -21.82 13.02
CA SER A 214 15.33 -22.43 12.76
C SER A 214 15.04 -22.56 11.25
N PRO A 215 14.52 -23.71 10.77
CA PRO A 215 14.08 -23.83 9.38
C PRO A 215 12.79 -23.03 9.13
N THR A 216 12.59 -22.56 7.90
CA THR A 216 11.37 -21.85 7.50
C THR A 216 10.14 -22.76 7.60
N THR A 217 9.18 -22.42 8.46
CA THR A 217 7.88 -23.09 8.52
C THR A 217 7.03 -22.67 7.32
N GLN A 218 6.64 -23.62 6.48
CA GLN A 218 5.76 -23.39 5.33
C GLN A 218 4.32 -23.20 5.82
N LEU A 219 3.77 -21.99 5.71
CA LEU A 219 2.34 -21.77 5.90
C LEU A 219 1.62 -21.75 4.54
N PRO A 220 0.43 -22.37 4.44
CA PRO A 220 -0.36 -22.31 3.23
C PRO A 220 -0.72 -20.85 2.92
N ARG A 221 -0.63 -20.49 1.64
CA ARG A 221 -0.91 -19.14 1.14
C ARG A 221 -2.33 -18.74 1.55
N ALA A 222 -2.48 -17.55 2.13
CA ALA A 222 -3.79 -16.90 2.14
C ALA A 222 -4.17 -16.62 0.67
N SER A 223 -5.07 -17.41 0.13
CA SER A 223 -5.65 -17.14 -1.19
C SER A 223 -6.46 -15.86 -1.09
N VAL A 224 -6.20 -14.90 -1.98
CA VAL A 224 -7.19 -13.87 -2.30
C VAL A 224 -8.38 -14.64 -2.87
N GLY A 225 -9.38 -14.93 -2.04
CA GLY A 225 -10.64 -15.47 -2.54
C GLY A 225 -11.19 -14.51 -3.59
N GLN A 226 -11.80 -15.05 -4.65
CA GLN A 226 -12.67 -14.23 -5.49
C GLN A 226 -13.66 -13.52 -4.57
N VAL A 227 -13.58 -12.20 -4.46
CA VAL A 227 -14.54 -11.42 -3.68
C VAL A 227 -15.82 -11.32 -4.53
N SER A 228 -16.59 -12.41 -4.59
CA SER A 228 -17.88 -12.44 -5.29
C SER A 228 -19.06 -12.15 -4.38
N ALA A 229 -18.88 -12.20 -3.07
CA ALA A 229 -19.84 -11.69 -2.10
C ALA A 229 -19.11 -11.54 -0.76
N TRP A 230 -18.86 -10.31 -0.34
CA TRP A 230 -18.49 -10.07 1.05
C TRP A 230 -19.79 -9.81 1.80
N GLU A 231 -20.22 -10.77 2.62
CA GLU A 231 -21.17 -10.54 3.70
C GLU A 231 -20.39 -10.34 5.00
N ALA A 232 -20.77 -9.31 5.75
CA ALA A 232 -20.24 -9.06 7.08
C ALA A 232 -20.73 -10.13 8.07
N PRO A 233 -19.95 -10.49 9.10
CA PRO A 233 -20.47 -11.28 10.21
C PRO A 233 -21.61 -10.55 10.94
#